data_AF-A0A538F9W4-F1
#
_entry.id   AF-A0A538F9W4-F1
#
_cell.length_a   1.000
_cell.length_b   1.000
_cell.length_c   1.000
_cell.angle_alpha   90.00
_cell.angle_beta   90.00
_cell.angle_gamma   90.00
#
_symmetry.space_group_name_H-M   'P 1'
#
loop_
_entity.id
_entity.type
_entity.pdbx_description
1 polymer ?
#
loop_
_entity_poly.entity_id
_entity_poly.type
_entity_poly.pdbx_seq_one_letter_code
_entity_poly.pdbx_strand_id
1 'polypeptide(L)'
;MRNRELHDSLREFALEAASQLTTDVEAGAEIPYDVIEEPGSGSVLYRYVPLTREFIAERWDVLRAAPAGAAAADALGSGAELYLRVRGEPSADDAEPALRAMLERLYEDATDFHFPEERFERVYAEVERTLYQDTVRSSVVAPIHGLALESDRVELGGGLVLAAGDRFAAPPQAVWPSGREEREGGAGPNTVVALERDEETANPLPASEARVRFRRLVTALRLFKAGRVSIGSVGWGRADEGAWQTVPLAPSGPGRGEPWVLAESEEAELRELCELLSSAPGAARVRWALTRFEMGCERSSDTEALSDYLLALESLLDASDETGRASLGLRLAALCAEEHERKATRARLEAAFALERALMAGSGLDAEIDDGEGEVPAPALVAELEGHARALLRDIVCGYLSPDLRSVADDVLLASSEPLDITAQDLREEDEEDQDGDDGEHEVEEGDHVPDGPGTAADPRSAAWAIAMAAGPRTRREPARRFEESSESETVDGAADQDLTMEGPIPTDDPDPETEAEEQQQLDTGVTPSTDWEFDDDPASYSAPI
;
A
#
# COMPACT_ATOMS: atom_id res chain seq x y z
N MET A 1 11.66 7.36 -38.13
CA MET A 1 12.05 7.58 -39.55
C MET A 1 13.34 6.83 -39.70
N ARG A 2 13.33 5.67 -40.37
CA ARG A 2 14.37 4.66 -40.15
C ARG A 2 15.79 5.22 -40.29
N ASN A 3 16.53 5.17 -39.19
CA ASN A 3 17.95 5.44 -39.19
C ASN A 3 18.64 4.26 -39.87
N ARG A 4 18.88 4.44 -41.17
CA ARG A 4 19.47 3.43 -42.03
C ARG A 4 20.91 3.08 -41.63
N GLU A 5 21.68 4.04 -41.14
CA GLU A 5 23.06 3.81 -40.71
C GLU A 5 23.10 2.88 -39.49
N LEU A 6 22.27 3.17 -38.47
CA LEU A 6 22.06 2.28 -37.34
C LEU A 6 21.50 0.90 -37.75
N HIS A 7 20.58 0.85 -38.71
CA HIS A 7 20.00 -0.42 -39.21
C HIS A 7 21.05 -1.29 -39.89
N ASP A 8 21.76 -0.73 -40.88
CA ASP A 8 22.77 -1.45 -41.66
C ASP A 8 23.92 -1.91 -40.71
N SER A 9 24.38 -1.09 -39.75
CA SER A 9 25.42 -1.46 -38.77
C SER A 9 24.98 -2.53 -37.75
N LEU A 10 23.80 -2.39 -37.11
CA LEU A 10 23.29 -3.41 -36.18
C LEU A 10 23.04 -4.75 -36.89
N ARG A 11 22.64 -4.70 -38.17
CA ARG A 11 22.40 -5.88 -39.01
C ARG A 11 23.69 -6.58 -39.39
N GLU A 12 24.74 -5.82 -39.74
CA GLU A 12 26.06 -6.38 -40.04
C GLU A 12 26.67 -7.08 -38.81
N PHE A 13 26.60 -6.46 -37.63
CA PHE A 13 27.03 -7.09 -36.38
C PHE A 13 26.24 -8.36 -36.04
N ALA A 14 24.91 -8.33 -36.15
CA ALA A 14 24.08 -9.49 -35.86
C ALA A 14 24.28 -10.64 -36.87
N LEU A 15 24.67 -10.35 -38.11
CA LEU A 15 25.07 -11.34 -39.12
C LEU A 15 26.46 -11.94 -38.83
N GLU A 16 27.45 -11.12 -38.48
CA GLU A 16 28.79 -11.60 -38.11
C GLU A 16 28.72 -12.49 -36.84
N ALA A 17 27.93 -12.08 -35.84
CA ALA A 17 27.65 -12.87 -34.65
C ALA A 17 26.92 -14.19 -34.96
N ALA A 18 25.90 -14.18 -35.83
CA ALA A 18 25.21 -15.40 -36.28
C ALA A 18 26.18 -16.39 -36.96
N SER A 19 27.07 -15.87 -37.81
CA SER A 19 28.09 -16.67 -38.49
C SER A 19 29.07 -17.31 -37.50
N GLN A 20 29.56 -16.57 -36.50
CA GLN A 20 30.47 -17.11 -35.51
C GLN A 20 29.78 -18.14 -34.60
N LEU A 21 28.60 -17.82 -34.06
CA LEU A 21 27.85 -18.71 -33.17
C LEU A 21 27.43 -20.02 -33.88
N THR A 22 27.05 -19.94 -35.16
CA THR A 22 26.78 -21.14 -35.98
C THR A 22 28.06 -21.96 -36.20
N THR A 23 29.20 -21.31 -36.48
CA THR A 23 30.50 -21.99 -36.65
C THR A 23 30.93 -22.74 -35.38
N ASP A 24 30.72 -22.14 -34.21
CA ASP A 24 31.01 -22.77 -32.91
C ASP A 24 30.16 -24.03 -32.69
N VAL A 25 28.86 -23.97 -33.01
CA VAL A 25 27.95 -25.13 -32.91
C VAL A 25 28.31 -26.22 -33.93
N GLU A 26 28.63 -25.86 -35.18
CA GLU A 26 29.13 -26.82 -36.18
C GLU A 26 30.48 -27.45 -35.79
N ALA A 27 31.31 -26.73 -35.03
CA ALA A 27 32.56 -27.25 -34.47
C ALA A 27 32.35 -28.18 -33.24
N GLY A 28 31.11 -28.32 -32.77
CA GLY A 28 30.72 -29.23 -31.68
C GLY A 28 30.46 -28.57 -30.33
N ALA A 29 30.24 -27.25 -30.27
CA ALA A 29 29.72 -26.61 -29.06
C ALA A 29 28.22 -26.89 -28.89
N GLU A 30 27.82 -27.41 -27.73
CA GLU A 30 26.42 -27.68 -27.41
C GLU A 30 25.79 -26.45 -26.71
N ILE A 31 24.55 -26.11 -27.08
CA ILE A 31 23.75 -25.11 -26.36
C ILE A 31 23.17 -25.78 -25.10
N PRO A 32 23.44 -25.29 -23.88
CA PRO A 32 22.87 -25.87 -22.67
C PRO A 32 21.35 -25.66 -22.60
N TYR A 33 20.64 -26.49 -21.84
CA TYR A 33 19.20 -26.37 -21.60
C TYR A 33 18.90 -26.47 -20.11
N ASP A 34 18.03 -25.61 -19.60
CA ASP A 34 17.44 -25.72 -18.27
C ASP A 34 16.02 -26.32 -18.35
N VAL A 35 15.49 -26.77 -17.21
CA VAL A 35 14.16 -27.36 -17.07
C VAL A 35 13.35 -26.54 -16.07
N ILE A 36 12.54 -25.64 -16.58
CA ILE A 36 11.69 -24.76 -15.77
C ILE A 36 10.36 -25.44 -15.47
N GLU A 37 9.94 -25.40 -14.20
CA GLU A 37 8.59 -25.74 -13.77
C GLU A 37 7.64 -24.57 -14.06
N GLU A 38 6.76 -24.71 -15.05
CA GLU A 38 5.69 -23.74 -15.29
C GLU A 38 4.52 -23.99 -14.31
N PRO A 39 4.16 -23.01 -13.46
CA PRO A 39 3.00 -23.13 -12.57
C PRO A 39 1.70 -23.01 -13.37
N GLY A 40 0.71 -23.84 -13.02
CA GLY A 40 -0.60 -23.86 -13.66
C GLY A 40 -1.65 -24.58 -12.82
N SER A 41 -2.91 -24.55 -13.27
CA SER A 41 -4.12 -24.85 -12.49
C SER A 41 -4.39 -26.32 -12.14
N GLY A 42 -3.36 -27.17 -12.04
CA GLY A 42 -3.52 -28.54 -11.52
C GLY A 42 -2.34 -29.49 -11.69
N SER A 43 -1.39 -29.20 -12.58
CA SER A 43 -0.20 -30.03 -12.81
C SER A 43 1.00 -29.19 -13.22
N VAL A 44 2.15 -29.41 -12.59
CA VAL A 44 3.42 -28.82 -13.02
C VAL A 44 3.74 -29.30 -14.43
N LEU A 45 4.00 -28.36 -15.34
CA LEU A 45 4.52 -28.65 -16.67
C LEU A 45 6.00 -28.34 -16.69
N TYR A 46 6.80 -29.26 -17.25
CA TYR A 46 8.24 -29.09 -17.39
C TYR A 46 8.55 -28.56 -18.79
N ARG A 47 9.12 -27.36 -18.86
CA ARG A 47 9.56 -26.73 -20.10
C ARG A 47 11.08 -26.74 -20.19
N TYR A 48 11.60 -27.34 -21.26
CA TYR A 48 13.01 -27.19 -21.63
C TYR A 48 13.21 -25.80 -22.25
N VAL A 49 14.17 -25.03 -21.73
CA VAL A 49 14.52 -23.68 -22.20
C VAL A 49 15.99 -23.65 -22.61
N PRO A 50 16.33 -23.24 -23.85
CA PRO A 50 17.72 -23.16 -24.29
C PRO A 50 18.42 -21.97 -23.62
N LEU A 51 19.57 -22.21 -23.01
CA LEU A 51 20.39 -21.22 -22.32
C LEU A 51 21.28 -20.44 -23.32
N THR A 52 20.66 -19.91 -24.38
CA THR A 52 21.36 -19.08 -25.37
C THR A 52 22.00 -17.85 -24.75
N ARG A 53 21.44 -17.32 -23.67
CA ARG A 53 22.03 -16.22 -22.87
C ARG A 53 23.43 -16.57 -22.35
N GLU A 54 23.59 -17.77 -21.79
CA GLU A 54 24.88 -18.24 -21.26
C GLU A 54 25.85 -18.55 -22.39
N PHE A 55 25.38 -19.23 -23.45
CA PHE A 55 26.20 -19.54 -24.63
C PHE A 55 26.76 -18.28 -25.32
N ILE A 56 25.97 -17.20 -25.39
CA ILE A 56 26.42 -15.88 -25.88
C ILE A 56 27.39 -15.23 -24.88
N ALA A 57 27.15 -15.33 -23.57
CA ALA A 57 28.01 -14.77 -22.53
C ALA A 57 29.44 -15.35 -22.57
N GLU A 58 29.58 -16.67 -22.69
CA GLU A 58 30.88 -17.37 -22.82
C GLU A 58 31.70 -16.89 -24.02
N ARG A 59 31.03 -16.44 -25.09
CA ARG A 59 31.63 -16.06 -26.38
C ARG A 59 31.75 -14.56 -26.56
N TRP A 60 31.34 -13.76 -25.57
CA TRP A 60 31.25 -12.31 -25.71
C TRP A 60 32.58 -11.64 -26.08
N ASP A 61 33.71 -12.10 -25.51
CA ASP A 61 35.04 -11.56 -25.85
C ASP A 61 35.45 -11.78 -27.32
N VAL A 62 34.92 -12.81 -27.98
CA VAL A 62 35.13 -13.04 -29.42
C VAL A 62 34.17 -12.17 -30.24
N LEU A 63 32.90 -12.11 -29.83
CA LEU A 63 31.85 -11.36 -30.54
C LEU A 63 32.08 -9.84 -30.49
N ARG A 64 32.53 -9.28 -29.36
CA ARG A 64 32.80 -7.85 -29.21
C ARG A 64 34.07 -7.38 -29.94
N ALA A 65 35.00 -8.30 -30.19
CA ALA A 65 36.21 -8.06 -30.97
C ALA A 65 35.97 -8.07 -32.50
N ALA A 66 34.75 -8.38 -32.95
CA ALA A 66 34.35 -8.37 -34.34
C ALA A 66 34.34 -6.94 -34.92
N PRO A 67 34.83 -6.69 -36.14
CA PRO A 67 34.85 -5.35 -36.75
C PRO A 67 33.48 -4.68 -36.81
N ALA A 68 32.41 -5.42 -37.06
CA ALA A 68 31.06 -4.88 -37.07
C ALA A 68 30.56 -4.49 -35.67
N GLY A 69 31.08 -5.10 -34.60
CA GLY A 69 30.73 -4.78 -33.21
C GLY A 69 31.11 -3.35 -32.83
N ALA A 70 32.29 -2.88 -33.25
CA ALA A 70 32.70 -1.49 -33.03
C ALA A 70 31.81 -0.49 -33.78
N ALA A 71 31.50 -0.76 -35.06
CA ALA A 71 30.62 0.09 -35.86
C ALA A 71 29.18 0.12 -35.31
N ALA A 72 28.68 -1.00 -34.80
CA ALA A 72 27.39 -1.09 -34.12
C ALA A 72 27.37 -0.33 -32.79
N ALA A 73 28.47 -0.35 -32.03
CA ALA A 73 28.62 0.38 -30.78
C ALA A 73 28.63 1.90 -31.02
N ASP A 74 29.45 2.37 -31.96
CA ASP A 74 29.52 3.78 -32.36
C ASP A 74 28.18 4.30 -32.89
N ALA A 75 27.46 3.50 -33.68
CA ALA A 75 26.15 3.87 -34.21
C ALA A 75 25.04 3.94 -33.14
N LEU A 76 25.12 3.11 -32.10
CA LEU A 76 24.16 3.12 -30.98
C LEU A 76 24.44 4.25 -29.98
N GLY A 77 25.71 4.53 -29.70
CA GLY A 77 26.18 5.66 -28.90
C GLY A 77 25.46 5.80 -27.55
N SER A 78 25.06 7.02 -27.19
CA SER A 78 24.29 7.32 -25.97
C SER A 78 22.90 6.66 -25.92
N GLY A 79 22.47 6.05 -27.02
CA GLY A 79 21.25 5.23 -27.07
C GLY A 79 21.34 3.91 -26.29
N ALA A 80 22.56 3.45 -26.01
CA ALA A 80 22.80 2.21 -25.28
C ALA A 80 22.17 2.21 -23.89
N GLU A 81 22.33 3.30 -23.12
CA GLU A 81 21.73 3.42 -21.79
C GLU A 81 20.20 3.35 -21.84
N LEU A 82 19.56 4.04 -22.79
CA LEU A 82 18.10 4.02 -22.92
C LEU A 82 17.60 2.61 -23.27
N TYR A 83 18.30 1.88 -24.15
CA TYR A 83 17.96 0.50 -24.47
C TYR A 83 18.12 -0.43 -23.27
N LEU A 84 19.23 -0.36 -22.53
CA LEU A 84 19.45 -1.13 -21.30
C LEU A 84 18.35 -0.84 -20.26
N ARG A 85 18.01 0.43 -20.06
CA ARG A 85 16.95 0.89 -19.16
C ARG A 85 15.57 0.32 -19.53
N VAL A 86 15.21 0.34 -20.81
CA VAL A 86 13.94 -0.25 -21.28
C VAL A 86 13.96 -1.78 -21.17
N ARG A 87 15.07 -2.44 -21.48
CA ARG A 87 15.22 -3.90 -21.29
C ARG A 87 15.17 -4.33 -19.83
N GLY A 88 15.43 -3.43 -18.89
CA GLY A 88 15.48 -3.70 -17.45
C GLY A 88 16.85 -4.18 -16.95
N GLU A 89 17.91 -3.94 -17.74
CA GLU A 89 19.29 -4.32 -17.45
C GLU A 89 20.06 -3.18 -16.75
N PRO A 90 21.23 -3.44 -16.14
CA PRO A 90 22.08 -2.40 -15.56
C PRO A 90 22.51 -1.36 -16.61
N SER A 91 22.55 -0.08 -16.22
CA SER A 91 23.17 0.96 -17.05
C SER A 91 24.69 0.77 -17.13
N ALA A 92 25.27 1.19 -18.25
CA ALA A 92 26.70 1.09 -18.55
C ALA A 92 27.16 2.34 -19.32
N ASP A 93 28.43 2.72 -19.13
CA ASP A 93 29.06 3.85 -19.81
C ASP A 93 29.37 3.57 -21.30
N ASP A 94 29.31 2.30 -21.73
CA ASP A 94 29.60 1.83 -23.08
C ASP A 94 28.43 1.08 -23.73
N ALA A 95 28.51 0.91 -25.05
CA ALA A 95 27.45 0.28 -25.83
C ALA A 95 27.53 -1.26 -25.88
N GLU A 96 28.60 -1.87 -25.36
CA GLU A 96 28.79 -3.32 -25.39
C GLU A 96 27.65 -4.11 -24.71
N PRO A 97 27.21 -3.78 -23.47
CA PRO A 97 26.12 -4.50 -22.83
C PRO A 97 24.80 -4.35 -23.57
N ALA A 98 24.57 -3.22 -24.24
CA ALA A 98 23.36 -2.98 -25.04
C ALA A 98 23.38 -3.84 -26.32
N LEU A 99 24.52 -3.94 -27.01
CA LEU A 99 24.70 -4.86 -28.14
C LEU A 99 24.53 -6.33 -27.71
N ARG A 100 25.05 -6.69 -26.54
CA ARG A 100 24.88 -8.03 -25.96
C ARG A 100 23.40 -8.32 -25.66
N ALA A 101 22.70 -7.41 -24.98
CA ALA A 101 21.28 -7.55 -24.68
C ALA A 101 20.43 -7.64 -25.97
N MET A 102 20.83 -6.96 -27.05
CA MET A 102 20.20 -7.09 -28.37
C MET A 102 20.36 -8.50 -28.96
N LEU A 103 21.56 -9.11 -28.88
CA LEU A 103 21.78 -10.50 -29.33
C LEU A 103 21.06 -11.52 -28.43
N GLU A 104 21.07 -11.31 -27.12
CA GLU A 104 20.33 -12.16 -26.18
C GLU A 104 18.82 -12.11 -26.47
N ARG A 105 18.26 -10.94 -26.79
CA ARG A 105 16.87 -10.75 -27.25
C ARG A 105 16.61 -11.29 -28.68
N LEU A 106 17.63 -11.40 -29.52
CA LEU A 106 17.55 -12.00 -30.85
C LEU A 106 17.52 -13.55 -30.81
N TYR A 107 18.12 -14.16 -29.79
CA TYR A 107 18.22 -15.63 -29.65
C TYR A 107 17.57 -16.22 -28.37
N GLU A 108 16.86 -15.42 -27.59
CA GLU A 108 15.93 -15.85 -26.52
C GLU A 108 14.99 -16.95 -27.06
N ASP A 109 14.86 -18.08 -26.37
CA ASP A 109 14.09 -19.26 -26.82
C ASP A 109 14.50 -19.90 -28.17
N ALA A 110 15.63 -19.50 -28.78
CA ALA A 110 16.11 -20.11 -30.02
C ALA A 110 16.89 -21.41 -29.75
N THR A 111 16.69 -22.43 -30.59
CA THR A 111 17.39 -23.72 -30.51
C THR A 111 18.69 -23.78 -31.32
N ASP A 112 18.98 -22.73 -32.10
CA ASP A 112 20.12 -22.58 -32.99
C ASP A 112 20.37 -21.09 -33.31
N PHE A 113 21.46 -20.79 -34.03
CA PHE A 113 21.93 -19.43 -34.30
C PHE A 113 21.83 -19.00 -35.79
N HIS A 114 20.94 -19.60 -36.59
CA HIS A 114 20.68 -19.09 -37.93
C HIS A 114 20.06 -17.68 -37.86
N PHE A 115 20.57 -16.73 -38.64
CA PHE A 115 20.15 -15.32 -38.58
C PHE A 115 18.63 -15.14 -38.83
N PRO A 116 17.83 -14.71 -37.83
CA PRO A 116 16.38 -14.70 -37.95
C PRO A 116 15.88 -13.31 -38.39
N GLU A 117 15.90 -13.03 -39.68
CA GLU A 117 15.58 -11.71 -40.28
C GLU A 117 14.27 -11.09 -39.75
N GLU A 118 13.17 -11.85 -39.65
CA GLU A 118 11.87 -11.38 -39.12
C GLU A 118 11.89 -11.08 -37.61
N ARG A 119 12.86 -11.61 -36.87
CA ARG A 119 13.09 -11.24 -35.45
C ARG A 119 14.06 -10.08 -35.35
N PHE A 120 15.11 -10.04 -36.18
CA PHE A 120 15.99 -8.88 -36.26
C PHE A 120 15.19 -7.59 -36.56
N GLU A 121 14.28 -7.60 -37.53
CA GLU A 121 13.42 -6.46 -37.82
C GLU A 121 12.51 -6.03 -36.64
N ARG A 122 12.12 -6.96 -35.77
CA ARG A 122 11.35 -6.67 -34.54
C ARG A 122 12.24 -6.11 -33.43
N VAL A 123 13.39 -6.71 -33.17
CA VAL A 123 14.34 -6.23 -32.14
C VAL A 123 14.92 -4.87 -32.55
N TYR A 124 15.22 -4.66 -33.84
CA TYR A 124 15.56 -3.34 -34.36
C TYR A 124 14.41 -2.34 -34.16
N ALA A 125 13.15 -2.75 -34.28
CA ALA A 125 12.01 -1.86 -34.00
C ALA A 125 11.83 -1.56 -32.50
N GLU A 126 12.22 -2.47 -31.58
CA GLU A 126 12.34 -2.17 -30.14
C GLU A 126 13.43 -1.10 -29.90
N VAL A 127 14.59 -1.24 -30.54
CA VAL A 127 15.69 -0.26 -30.47
C VAL A 127 15.26 1.09 -31.10
N GLU A 128 14.77 1.12 -32.34
CA GLU A 128 14.30 2.33 -33.03
C GLU A 128 13.22 3.06 -32.21
N ARG A 129 12.31 2.32 -31.57
CA ARG A 129 11.30 2.88 -30.65
C ARG A 129 11.97 3.56 -29.46
N THR A 130 12.89 2.86 -28.78
CA THR A 130 13.59 3.37 -27.59
C THR A 130 14.47 4.61 -27.86
N LEU A 131 14.95 4.77 -29.09
CA LEU A 131 15.82 5.89 -29.48
C LEU A 131 15.09 7.11 -30.06
N TYR A 132 13.89 6.93 -30.61
CA TYR A 132 13.16 7.98 -31.34
C TYR A 132 11.71 8.18 -30.89
N GLN A 133 11.26 7.48 -29.86
CA GLN A 133 10.08 7.85 -29.08
C GLN A 133 10.54 8.32 -27.71
N ASP A 134 10.20 9.57 -27.39
CA ASP A 134 10.51 10.19 -26.10
C ASP A 134 9.70 9.57 -24.94
N THR A 135 8.80 8.62 -25.22
CA THR A 135 7.81 8.08 -24.28
C THR A 135 7.66 6.56 -24.44
N VAL A 136 7.58 5.82 -23.33
CA VAL A 136 7.34 4.37 -23.27
C VAL A 136 6.26 4.00 -22.25
N ARG A 137 5.50 2.94 -22.54
CA ARG A 137 4.47 2.43 -21.61
C ARG A 137 5.13 1.63 -20.48
N SER A 138 5.32 2.26 -19.32
CA SER A 138 5.72 1.59 -18.09
C SER A 138 4.53 0.89 -17.43
N SER A 139 4.78 -0.28 -16.86
CA SER A 139 3.81 -1.05 -16.08
C SER A 139 4.45 -1.54 -14.79
N VAL A 140 3.73 -1.40 -13.66
CA VAL A 140 4.06 -2.05 -12.39
C VAL A 140 2.85 -2.89 -11.98
N VAL A 141 3.07 -4.13 -11.53
CA VAL A 141 2.03 -5.14 -11.24
C VAL A 141 2.30 -5.80 -9.88
N ALA A 142 1.25 -6.15 -9.15
CA ALA A 142 1.34 -6.89 -7.89
C ALA A 142 0.12 -7.80 -7.66
N PRO A 143 0.27 -8.93 -6.93
CA PRO A 143 -0.85 -9.80 -6.60
C PRO A 143 -1.67 -9.21 -5.44
N ILE A 144 -2.98 -9.27 -5.57
CA ILE A 144 -3.94 -9.02 -4.48
C ILE A 144 -4.48 -10.38 -4.03
N HIS A 145 -4.25 -10.71 -2.77
CA HIS A 145 -4.69 -11.96 -2.18
C HIS A 145 -6.11 -11.80 -1.59
N GLY A 146 -6.89 -12.88 -1.64
CA GLY A 146 -8.25 -12.94 -1.12
C GLY A 146 -9.29 -12.04 -1.81
N LEU A 147 -8.95 -11.45 -2.96
CA LEU A 147 -9.88 -10.80 -3.87
C LEU A 147 -10.04 -11.64 -5.14
N ALA A 148 -11.28 -11.87 -5.56
CA ALA A 148 -11.64 -12.34 -6.89
C ALA A 148 -12.48 -11.29 -7.61
N LEU A 149 -12.54 -11.35 -8.94
CA LEU A 149 -13.34 -10.47 -9.79
C LEU A 149 -14.37 -11.28 -10.57
N GLU A 150 -15.56 -10.72 -10.78
CA GLU A 150 -16.53 -11.23 -11.77
C GLU A 150 -16.11 -10.82 -13.20
N SER A 151 -15.62 -9.59 -13.36
CA SER A 151 -15.03 -9.05 -14.59
C SER A 151 -13.57 -9.48 -14.82
N ASP A 152 -13.18 -9.75 -16.07
CA ASP A 152 -11.78 -9.99 -16.47
C ASP A 152 -10.84 -8.80 -16.10
N ARG A 153 -11.34 -7.56 -16.15
CA ARG A 153 -10.58 -6.31 -15.91
C ARG A 153 -11.47 -5.16 -15.45
N VAL A 154 -11.07 -4.49 -14.36
CA VAL A 154 -11.73 -3.33 -13.75
C VAL A 154 -10.79 -2.12 -13.80
N GLU A 155 -11.16 -1.10 -14.59
CA GLU A 155 -10.44 0.17 -14.66
C GLU A 155 -10.77 1.04 -13.43
N LEU A 156 -9.78 1.41 -12.61
CA LEU A 156 -9.96 2.23 -11.41
C LEU A 156 -9.58 3.72 -11.62
N GLY A 157 -9.21 4.09 -12.85
CA GLY A 157 -8.87 5.46 -13.21
C GLY A 157 -7.42 5.84 -12.94
N GLY A 158 -6.92 6.86 -13.65
CA GLY A 158 -5.54 7.32 -13.54
C GLY A 158 -4.50 6.22 -13.79
N GLY A 159 -4.78 5.30 -14.71
CA GLY A 159 -3.94 4.15 -15.05
C GLY A 159 -3.85 3.04 -13.98
N LEU A 160 -4.67 3.09 -12.92
CA LEU A 160 -4.79 2.01 -11.94
C LEU A 160 -5.85 1.00 -12.41
N VAL A 161 -5.53 -0.29 -12.33
CA VAL A 161 -6.33 -1.39 -12.89
C VAL A 161 -6.33 -2.56 -11.91
N LEU A 162 -7.47 -3.25 -11.76
CA LEU A 162 -7.53 -4.62 -11.25
C LEU A 162 -7.85 -5.57 -12.41
N ALA A 163 -7.28 -6.77 -12.43
CA ALA A 163 -7.56 -7.78 -13.46
C ALA A 163 -7.35 -9.20 -12.95
N ALA A 164 -8.02 -10.17 -13.58
CA ALA A 164 -7.70 -11.59 -13.39
C ALA A 164 -6.28 -11.85 -13.92
N GLY A 165 -5.42 -12.50 -13.11
CA GLY A 165 -4.00 -12.65 -13.42
C GLY A 165 -3.72 -13.38 -14.74
N ASP A 166 -4.53 -14.39 -15.09
CA ASP A 166 -4.42 -15.13 -16.36
C ASP A 166 -4.88 -14.31 -17.58
N ARG A 167 -5.54 -13.17 -17.36
CA ARG A 167 -6.03 -12.24 -18.39
C ARG A 167 -5.23 -10.94 -18.48
N PHE A 168 -4.37 -10.68 -17.49
CA PHE A 168 -3.39 -9.61 -17.56
C PHE A 168 -2.07 -10.13 -18.12
N ALA A 169 -1.33 -9.28 -18.85
CA ALA A 169 0.03 -9.59 -19.29
C ALA A 169 1.04 -9.41 -18.13
N ALA A 170 0.90 -10.20 -17.07
CA ALA A 170 1.69 -10.20 -15.84
C ALA A 170 2.78 -11.30 -15.87
N PRO A 171 3.85 -11.21 -15.03
CA PRO A 171 4.80 -12.30 -14.89
C PRO A 171 4.15 -13.50 -14.15
N PRO A 172 4.51 -14.76 -14.47
CA PRO A 172 3.89 -15.94 -13.85
C PRO A 172 3.91 -15.97 -12.32
N GLN A 173 4.92 -15.36 -11.70
CA GLN A 173 5.09 -15.24 -10.25
C GLN A 173 4.09 -14.28 -9.58
N ALA A 174 3.48 -13.36 -10.34
CA ALA A 174 2.35 -12.55 -9.88
C ALA A 174 1.01 -13.28 -10.10
N VAL A 175 0.88 -14.01 -11.22
CA VAL A 175 -0.35 -14.69 -11.61
C VAL A 175 -0.64 -15.91 -10.75
N TRP A 176 0.36 -16.74 -10.47
CA TRP A 176 0.17 -18.03 -9.82
C TRP A 176 0.77 -18.05 -8.41
N PRO A 177 0.01 -18.47 -7.38
CA PRO A 177 0.53 -18.60 -6.03
C PRO A 177 1.72 -19.57 -5.96
N SER A 178 2.79 -19.14 -5.30
CA SER A 178 4.08 -19.83 -5.29
C SER A 178 4.42 -20.43 -3.92
N GLY A 179 3.80 -19.91 -2.85
CA GLY A 179 3.83 -20.48 -1.50
C GLY A 179 3.00 -21.76 -1.37
N ARG A 180 3.22 -22.51 -0.29
CA ARG A 180 2.42 -23.71 0.03
C ARG A 180 1.06 -23.34 0.57
N GLU A 181 1.03 -22.44 1.54
CA GLU A 181 -0.17 -21.93 2.22
C GLU A 181 -1.12 -21.24 1.23
N GLU A 182 -0.57 -20.47 0.28
CA GLU A 182 -1.35 -19.80 -0.77
C GLU A 182 -2.12 -20.80 -1.67
N ARG A 183 -1.55 -21.97 -1.96
CA ARG A 183 -2.20 -23.00 -2.80
C ARG A 183 -3.36 -23.71 -2.10
N GLU A 184 -3.36 -23.74 -0.77
CA GLU A 184 -4.43 -24.34 0.03
C GLU A 184 -5.67 -23.41 0.10
N GLY A 185 -5.49 -22.09 -0.13
CA GLY A 185 -6.58 -21.09 -0.20
C GLY A 185 -7.36 -21.04 -1.53
N GLY A 186 -6.96 -21.81 -2.55
CA GLY A 186 -7.67 -21.91 -3.84
C GLY A 186 -6.71 -21.93 -5.04
N ALA A 187 -6.77 -22.98 -5.85
CA ALA A 187 -5.83 -23.23 -6.96
C ALA A 187 -6.08 -22.39 -8.24
N GLY A 188 -6.60 -21.17 -8.10
CA GLY A 188 -6.85 -20.23 -9.19
C GLY A 188 -5.67 -19.27 -9.44
N PRO A 189 -5.73 -18.45 -10.50
CA PRO A 189 -4.85 -17.30 -10.64
C PRO A 189 -5.22 -16.22 -9.62
N ASN A 190 -4.23 -15.48 -9.13
CA ASN A 190 -4.43 -14.30 -8.30
C ASN A 190 -5.16 -13.20 -9.09
N THR A 191 -5.94 -12.37 -8.40
CA THR A 191 -6.24 -11.02 -8.91
C THR A 191 -4.94 -10.21 -8.88
N VAL A 192 -4.65 -9.45 -9.94
CA VAL A 192 -3.50 -8.53 -9.96
C VAL A 192 -3.98 -7.09 -9.98
N VAL A 193 -3.28 -6.22 -9.23
CA VAL A 193 -3.34 -4.77 -9.42
C VAL A 193 -2.21 -4.36 -10.38
N ALA A 194 -2.51 -3.46 -11.32
CA ALA A 194 -1.53 -2.86 -12.20
C ALA A 194 -1.60 -1.33 -12.15
N LEU A 195 -0.44 -0.67 -12.26
CA LEU A 195 -0.29 0.74 -12.56
C LEU A 195 0.36 0.87 -13.94
N GLU A 196 -0.38 1.41 -14.89
CA GLU A 196 0.08 1.65 -16.27
C GLU A 196 0.33 3.16 -16.47
N ARG A 197 1.46 3.51 -17.08
CA ARG A 197 1.90 4.89 -17.34
C ARG A 197 2.54 4.98 -18.71
N ASP A 198 2.28 6.06 -19.43
CA ASP A 198 3.15 6.51 -20.50
C ASP A 198 4.17 7.48 -19.87
N GLU A 199 5.40 7.02 -19.66
CA GLU A 199 6.51 7.75 -19.02
C GLU A 199 7.51 8.21 -20.07
N GLU A 200 8.27 9.28 -19.81
CA GLU A 200 9.42 9.62 -20.66
C GLU A 200 10.43 8.46 -20.67
N THR A 201 11.06 8.15 -21.82
CA THR A 201 12.00 7.00 -21.95
C THR A 201 13.22 7.12 -21.03
N ALA A 202 13.53 8.32 -20.56
CA ALA A 202 14.56 8.57 -19.56
C ALA A 202 14.10 8.35 -18.10
N ASN A 203 12.80 8.32 -17.80
CA ASN A 203 12.28 8.17 -16.44
C ASN A 203 12.53 6.75 -15.88
N PRO A 204 12.73 6.60 -14.56
CA PRO A 204 12.65 5.31 -13.90
C PRO A 204 11.20 4.82 -13.84
N LEU A 205 11.00 3.51 -13.67
CA LEU A 205 9.68 2.91 -13.48
C LEU A 205 8.89 3.60 -12.34
N PRO A 206 7.56 3.75 -12.45
CA PRO A 206 6.70 4.46 -11.48
C PRO A 206 6.48 3.69 -10.17
N ALA A 207 7.44 2.88 -9.74
CA ALA A 207 7.40 2.00 -8.58
C ALA A 207 7.06 2.72 -7.26
N SER A 208 7.46 3.98 -7.10
CA SER A 208 7.12 4.78 -5.93
C SER A 208 5.69 5.34 -5.97
N GLU A 209 5.13 5.62 -7.15
CA GLU A 209 3.70 5.92 -7.28
C GLU A 209 2.87 4.64 -7.08
N ALA A 210 3.29 3.50 -7.65
CA ALA A 210 2.67 2.20 -7.48
C ALA A 210 2.56 1.81 -5.99
N ARG A 211 3.66 1.88 -5.22
CA ARG A 211 3.65 1.65 -3.76
C ARG A 211 2.62 2.51 -3.01
N VAL A 212 2.41 3.77 -3.42
CA VAL A 212 1.42 4.65 -2.78
C VAL A 212 0.00 4.31 -3.22
N ARG A 213 -0.25 4.12 -4.53
CA ARG A 213 -1.57 3.81 -5.07
C ARG A 213 -2.07 2.42 -4.70
N PHE A 214 -1.21 1.40 -4.74
CA PHE A 214 -1.59 0.03 -4.38
C PHE A 214 -2.00 -0.09 -2.91
N ARG A 215 -1.25 0.54 -1.99
CA ARG A 215 -1.65 0.62 -0.58
C ARG A 215 -2.98 1.35 -0.40
N ARG A 216 -3.20 2.48 -1.10
CA ARG A 216 -4.51 3.17 -1.08
C ARG A 216 -5.64 2.30 -1.61
N LEU A 217 -5.40 1.47 -2.62
CA LEU A 217 -6.39 0.52 -3.15
C LEU A 217 -6.70 -0.58 -2.12
N VAL A 218 -5.68 -1.15 -1.47
CA VAL A 218 -5.89 -2.12 -0.38
C VAL A 218 -6.72 -1.50 0.73
N THR A 219 -6.43 -0.27 1.18
CA THR A 219 -7.27 0.46 2.14
C THR A 219 -8.68 0.75 1.61
N ALA A 220 -8.86 1.06 0.32
CA ALA A 220 -10.19 1.25 -0.26
C ALA A 220 -11.01 -0.06 -0.26
N LEU A 221 -10.41 -1.17 -0.67
CA LEU A 221 -11.02 -2.52 -0.62
C LEU A 221 -11.35 -2.91 0.84
N ARG A 222 -10.43 -2.65 1.78
CA ARG A 222 -10.59 -2.85 3.23
C ARG A 222 -11.58 -1.91 3.89
N LEU A 223 -11.99 -0.81 3.25
CA LEU A 223 -13.14 0.00 3.69
C LEU A 223 -14.45 -0.43 3.01
N PHE A 224 -14.37 -0.88 1.76
CA PHE A 224 -15.53 -1.28 0.95
C PHE A 224 -16.28 -2.47 1.54
N LYS A 225 -15.57 -3.57 1.85
CA LYS A 225 -16.17 -4.87 2.22
C LYS A 225 -15.24 -5.67 3.13
N ALA A 226 -15.81 -6.42 4.09
CA ALA A 226 -15.03 -7.22 5.03
C ALA A 226 -14.48 -8.49 4.36
N GLY A 227 -13.29 -8.92 4.80
CA GLY A 227 -12.62 -10.11 4.26
C GLY A 227 -11.11 -9.92 4.06
N ARG A 228 -10.45 -11.02 3.67
CA ARG A 228 -8.99 -11.18 3.67
C ARG A 228 -8.30 -10.52 2.48
N VAL A 229 -8.36 -9.19 2.40
CA VAL A 229 -7.64 -8.44 1.37
C VAL A 229 -6.24 -8.05 1.85
N SER A 230 -5.21 -8.50 1.14
CA SER A 230 -3.83 -8.04 1.28
C SER A 230 -3.12 -7.99 -0.08
N ILE A 231 -1.94 -7.37 -0.11
CA ILE A 231 -1.07 -7.29 -1.29
C ILE A 231 0.26 -8.01 -1.01
N GLY A 232 0.78 -8.69 -2.03
CA GLY A 232 2.08 -9.36 -1.95
C GLY A 232 3.22 -8.39 -1.62
N SER A 233 4.22 -8.85 -0.88
CA SER A 233 5.41 -8.07 -0.50
C SER A 233 6.36 -7.77 -1.68
N VAL A 234 6.15 -8.44 -2.82
CA VAL A 234 6.88 -8.22 -4.07
C VAL A 234 5.86 -7.97 -5.18
N GLY A 235 6.09 -6.89 -5.93
CA GLY A 235 5.53 -6.66 -7.25
C GLY A 235 6.61 -6.76 -8.32
N TRP A 236 6.23 -6.51 -9.57
CA TRP A 236 7.13 -6.51 -10.72
C TRP A 236 6.87 -5.29 -11.58
N GLY A 237 7.91 -4.73 -12.20
CA GLY A 237 7.80 -3.61 -13.13
C GLY A 237 8.57 -3.85 -14.42
N ARG A 238 8.10 -3.26 -15.51
CA ARG A 238 8.80 -3.22 -16.82
C ARG A 238 8.49 -1.94 -17.57
N ALA A 239 9.37 -1.57 -18.49
CA ALA A 239 9.08 -0.59 -19.54
C ALA A 239 8.82 -1.35 -20.85
N ASP A 240 7.70 -1.07 -21.50
CA ASP A 240 7.31 -1.60 -22.81
C ASP A 240 7.42 -3.14 -22.90
N GLU A 241 8.20 -3.68 -23.85
CA GLU A 241 8.44 -5.12 -24.04
C GLU A 241 9.72 -5.63 -23.31
N GLY A 242 10.20 -4.87 -22.32
CA GLY A 242 11.33 -5.19 -21.45
C GLY A 242 11.08 -6.33 -20.44
N ALA A 243 12.15 -6.72 -19.73
CA ALA A 243 12.09 -7.75 -18.70
C ALA A 243 11.37 -7.26 -17.42
N TRP A 244 10.78 -8.19 -16.68
CA TRP A 244 10.14 -7.91 -15.40
C TRP A 244 11.17 -7.80 -14.27
N GLN A 245 11.44 -6.57 -13.84
CA GLN A 245 12.27 -6.25 -12.67
C GLN A 245 11.44 -6.38 -11.38
N THR A 246 12.05 -6.83 -10.27
CA THR A 246 11.36 -6.90 -8.98
C THR A 246 11.18 -5.52 -8.34
N VAL A 247 9.97 -5.25 -7.85
CA VAL A 247 9.60 -4.02 -7.15
C VAL A 247 9.23 -4.37 -5.71
N PRO A 248 10.04 -4.03 -4.69
CA PRO A 248 9.70 -4.30 -3.31
C PRO A 248 8.49 -3.45 -2.89
N LEU A 249 7.53 -4.07 -2.22
CA LEU A 249 6.32 -3.45 -1.68
C LEU A 249 6.33 -3.51 -0.15
N ALA A 250 5.42 -2.77 0.49
CA ALA A 250 5.21 -2.93 1.92
C ALA A 250 4.45 -4.25 2.16
N PRO A 251 4.85 -5.10 3.12
CA PRO A 251 4.06 -6.26 3.52
C PRO A 251 2.72 -5.77 4.10
N SER A 252 1.64 -6.49 3.82
CA SER A 252 0.28 -6.09 4.19
C SER A 252 -0.46 -7.15 5.02
N GLY A 253 0.29 -7.93 5.79
CA GLY A 253 -0.20 -8.98 6.68
C GLY A 253 -0.83 -10.22 5.98
N PRO A 254 -1.07 -11.31 6.73
CA PRO A 254 -1.86 -12.46 6.25
C PRO A 254 -3.36 -12.16 6.15
N GLY A 255 -3.84 -11.11 6.83
CA GLY A 255 -5.26 -10.73 6.90
C GLY A 255 -6.15 -11.73 7.65
N ARG A 256 -7.44 -11.38 7.77
CA ARG A 256 -8.47 -12.21 8.43
C ARG A 256 -9.77 -12.25 7.65
N GLY A 257 -10.66 -13.15 8.05
CA GLY A 257 -11.92 -13.42 7.37
C GLY A 257 -11.77 -14.21 6.08
N GLU A 258 -12.86 -14.28 5.33
CA GLU A 258 -12.98 -14.98 4.05
C GLU A 258 -12.50 -14.12 2.87
N PRO A 259 -12.09 -14.74 1.74
CA PRO A 259 -11.94 -14.02 0.47
C PRO A 259 -13.30 -13.57 -0.08
N TRP A 260 -13.33 -12.51 -0.90
CA TRP A 260 -14.57 -12.04 -1.53
C TRP A 260 -14.44 -11.77 -3.03
N VAL A 261 -15.57 -11.89 -3.73
CA VAL A 261 -15.73 -11.57 -5.15
C VAL A 261 -16.27 -10.15 -5.29
N LEU A 262 -15.59 -9.32 -6.07
CA LEU A 262 -16.11 -8.03 -6.56
C LEU A 262 -17.04 -8.30 -7.75
N ALA A 263 -18.32 -7.97 -7.59
CA ALA A 263 -19.33 -8.14 -8.64
C ALA A 263 -19.29 -6.98 -9.66
N GLU A 264 -19.77 -7.22 -10.89
CA GLU A 264 -19.83 -6.19 -11.95
C GLU A 264 -20.57 -4.91 -11.49
N SER A 265 -21.59 -5.07 -10.64
CA SER A 265 -22.39 -3.97 -10.10
C SER A 265 -21.68 -3.13 -9.02
N GLU A 266 -20.65 -3.68 -8.36
CA GLU A 266 -19.90 -3.02 -7.28
C GLU A 266 -18.76 -2.11 -7.82
N GLU A 267 -18.31 -2.32 -9.07
CA GLU A 267 -17.16 -1.61 -9.65
C GLU A 267 -17.28 -0.08 -9.66
N ALA A 268 -18.49 0.44 -9.92
CA ALA A 268 -18.73 1.88 -9.99
C ALA A 268 -18.53 2.55 -8.61
N GLU A 269 -19.01 1.89 -7.57
CA GLU A 269 -18.96 2.35 -6.18
C GLU A 269 -17.52 2.24 -5.61
N LEU A 270 -16.81 1.15 -5.94
CA LEU A 270 -15.40 0.99 -5.59
C LEU A 270 -14.51 2.08 -6.25
N ARG A 271 -14.76 2.39 -7.53
CA ARG A 271 -14.03 3.45 -8.26
C ARG A 271 -14.24 4.82 -7.62
N GLU A 272 -15.48 5.18 -7.30
CA GLU A 272 -15.80 6.42 -6.59
C GLU A 272 -15.09 6.49 -5.22
N LEU A 273 -15.09 5.39 -4.44
CA LEU A 273 -14.37 5.29 -3.17
C LEU A 273 -12.85 5.47 -3.34
N CYS A 274 -12.24 4.92 -4.39
CA CYS A 274 -10.82 5.09 -4.68
C CYS A 274 -10.43 6.53 -5.04
N GLU A 275 -11.29 7.25 -5.77
CA GLU A 275 -11.11 8.67 -6.08
C GLU A 275 -11.28 9.55 -4.83
N LEU A 276 -12.32 9.29 -4.04
CA LEU A 276 -12.59 9.98 -2.76
C LEU A 276 -11.41 9.80 -1.79
N LEU A 277 -11.00 8.56 -1.51
CA LEU A 277 -9.87 8.26 -0.62
C LEU A 277 -8.55 8.87 -1.13
N SER A 278 -8.39 9.01 -2.45
CA SER A 278 -7.22 9.63 -3.05
C SER A 278 -7.17 11.15 -2.92
N SER A 279 -8.34 11.79 -2.76
CA SER A 279 -8.50 13.25 -2.67
C SER A 279 -8.71 13.77 -1.24
N ALA A 280 -9.15 12.92 -0.31
CA ALA A 280 -9.55 13.28 1.05
C ALA A 280 -8.43 13.92 1.90
N PRO A 281 -8.55 15.20 2.31
CA PRO A 281 -7.62 15.84 3.23
C PRO A 281 -7.92 15.41 4.69
N GLY A 282 -7.65 14.14 5.00
CA GLY A 282 -8.00 13.54 6.29
C GLY A 282 -7.41 14.30 7.48
N ALA A 283 -8.26 14.63 8.48
CA ALA A 283 -7.83 15.20 9.75
C ALA A 283 -6.88 14.25 10.49
N ALA A 284 -6.04 14.77 11.39
CA ALA A 284 -4.98 13.98 12.04
C ALA A 284 -5.52 12.73 12.77
N ARG A 285 -6.65 12.88 13.49
CA ARG A 285 -7.40 11.76 14.11
C ARG A 285 -7.79 10.70 13.08
N VAL A 286 -8.47 11.10 11.99
CA VAL A 286 -8.93 10.19 10.91
C VAL A 286 -7.76 9.44 10.25
N ARG A 287 -6.62 10.11 9.99
CA ARG A 287 -5.45 9.45 9.41
C ARG A 287 -4.83 8.41 10.37
N TRP A 288 -4.79 8.72 11.66
CA TRP A 288 -4.30 7.79 12.68
C TRP A 288 -5.29 6.62 12.85
N ALA A 289 -6.60 6.87 12.83
CA ALA A 289 -7.64 5.85 12.93
C ALA A 289 -7.63 4.91 11.71
N LEU A 290 -7.44 5.44 10.49
CA LEU A 290 -7.15 4.63 9.29
C LEU A 290 -5.90 3.75 9.49
N THR A 291 -4.81 4.29 10.04
CA THR A 291 -3.60 3.50 10.32
C THR A 291 -3.85 2.37 11.32
N ARG A 292 -4.61 2.60 12.40
CA ARG A 292 -4.96 1.54 13.36
C ARG A 292 -5.94 0.53 12.73
N PHE A 293 -6.94 0.98 11.99
CA PHE A 293 -7.87 0.10 11.26
C PHE A 293 -7.15 -0.82 10.27
N GLU A 294 -6.19 -0.30 9.48
CA GLU A 294 -5.35 -1.12 8.62
C GLU A 294 -4.52 -2.10 9.43
N MET A 295 -3.83 -1.68 10.50
CA MET A 295 -3.07 -2.59 11.38
C MET A 295 -3.93 -3.73 11.94
N GLY A 296 -5.19 -3.45 12.30
CA GLY A 296 -6.16 -4.46 12.71
C GLY A 296 -6.46 -5.44 11.57
N CYS A 297 -6.74 -4.93 10.37
CA CYS A 297 -6.98 -5.75 9.17
C CYS A 297 -5.76 -6.60 8.75
N GLU A 298 -4.54 -6.25 9.20
CA GLU A 298 -3.30 -6.96 8.88
C GLU A 298 -2.94 -8.08 9.87
N ARG A 299 -3.66 -8.23 10.99
CA ARG A 299 -3.42 -9.29 11.99
C ARG A 299 -3.71 -10.69 11.48
N SER A 300 -3.13 -11.69 12.15
CA SER A 300 -3.43 -13.12 11.97
C SER A 300 -4.65 -13.58 12.76
N SER A 301 -4.96 -12.94 13.89
CA SER A 301 -6.02 -13.34 14.83
C SER A 301 -6.93 -12.15 15.20
N ASP A 302 -8.20 -12.44 15.48
CA ASP A 302 -9.18 -11.41 15.87
C ASP A 302 -8.82 -10.76 17.21
N THR A 303 -8.29 -11.54 18.16
CA THR A 303 -7.85 -11.07 19.47
C THR A 303 -6.67 -10.09 19.41
N GLU A 304 -5.75 -10.24 18.45
CA GLU A 304 -4.73 -9.22 18.16
C GLU A 304 -5.32 -7.94 17.54
N ALA A 305 -6.37 -8.07 16.73
CA ALA A 305 -6.98 -6.95 16.00
C ALA A 305 -7.87 -6.08 16.89
N LEU A 306 -8.40 -6.64 17.99
CA LEU A 306 -9.24 -5.96 18.97
C LEU A 306 -8.67 -4.60 19.42
N SER A 307 -7.42 -4.59 19.90
CA SER A 307 -6.74 -3.36 20.35
C SER A 307 -6.54 -2.34 19.23
N ASP A 308 -6.39 -2.79 17.98
CA ASP A 308 -6.25 -1.89 16.83
C ASP A 308 -7.60 -1.21 16.49
N TYR A 309 -8.72 -1.94 16.56
CA TYR A 309 -10.06 -1.37 16.32
C TYR A 309 -10.58 -0.51 17.48
N LEU A 310 -10.38 -0.93 18.74
CA LEU A 310 -10.72 -0.12 19.93
C LEU A 310 -10.01 1.22 19.87
N LEU A 311 -8.69 1.22 19.63
CA LEU A 311 -7.91 2.44 19.49
C LEU A 311 -8.41 3.29 18.31
N ALA A 312 -8.69 2.71 17.14
CA ALA A 312 -9.26 3.44 16.01
C ALA A 312 -10.54 4.20 16.37
N LEU A 313 -11.46 3.55 17.09
CA LEU A 313 -12.71 4.15 17.57
C LEU A 313 -12.47 5.24 18.63
N GLU A 314 -11.52 5.05 19.56
CA GLU A 314 -11.14 6.09 20.53
C GLU A 314 -10.69 7.39 19.85
N SER A 315 -9.85 7.31 18.81
CA SER A 315 -9.38 8.52 18.12
C SER A 315 -10.47 9.17 17.26
N LEU A 316 -11.38 8.38 16.68
CA LEU A 316 -12.52 8.91 15.94
C LEU A 316 -13.50 9.69 16.82
N LEU A 317 -13.77 9.18 18.03
CA LEU A 317 -14.77 9.73 18.96
C LEU A 317 -14.18 10.62 20.06
N ASP A 318 -12.91 11.01 19.89
CA ASP A 318 -12.13 11.92 20.75
C ASP A 318 -11.99 11.46 22.21
N ALA A 319 -11.81 10.15 22.40
CA ALA A 319 -11.64 9.50 23.70
C ALA A 319 -10.19 9.47 24.23
N SER A 320 -9.41 10.52 23.96
CA SER A 320 -8.01 10.59 24.43
C SER A 320 -7.87 10.83 25.93
N ASP A 321 -8.91 11.35 26.59
CA ASP A 321 -8.95 11.62 28.03
C ASP A 321 -10.04 10.81 28.75
N GLU A 322 -10.08 10.89 30.08
CA GLU A 322 -11.05 10.15 30.90
C GLU A 322 -12.50 10.54 30.57
N THR A 323 -12.75 11.83 30.32
CA THR A 323 -14.07 12.35 29.95
C THR A 323 -14.53 11.78 28.60
N GLY A 324 -13.62 11.72 27.64
CA GLY A 324 -13.83 11.14 26.33
C GLY A 324 -14.09 9.63 26.38
N ARG A 325 -13.31 8.86 27.15
CA ARG A 325 -13.55 7.42 27.36
C ARG A 325 -14.89 7.14 28.05
N ALA A 326 -15.25 7.88 29.09
CA ALA A 326 -16.55 7.77 29.76
C ALA A 326 -17.76 8.09 28.85
N SER A 327 -17.55 8.84 27.76
CA SER A 327 -18.59 9.18 26.77
C SER A 327 -18.50 8.36 25.47
N LEU A 328 -17.48 7.51 25.31
CA LEU A 328 -17.20 6.76 24.08
C LEU A 328 -18.34 5.83 23.67
N GLY A 329 -18.83 5.00 24.59
CA GLY A 329 -19.95 4.08 24.33
C GLY A 329 -21.26 4.79 24.00
N LEU A 330 -21.53 5.95 24.61
CA LEU A 330 -22.68 6.79 24.28
C LEU A 330 -22.60 7.27 22.83
N ARG A 331 -21.43 7.80 22.43
CA ARG A 331 -21.19 8.31 21.07
C ARG A 331 -21.22 7.22 20.00
N LEU A 332 -20.57 6.09 20.26
CA LEU A 332 -20.53 4.96 19.33
C LEU A 332 -21.95 4.45 19.05
N ALA A 333 -22.73 4.21 20.11
CA ALA A 333 -24.13 3.80 19.99
C ALA A 333 -25.02 4.86 19.30
N ALA A 334 -24.76 6.15 19.51
CA ALA A 334 -25.52 7.22 18.87
C ALA A 334 -25.31 7.31 17.34
N LEU A 335 -24.14 6.90 16.83
CA LEU A 335 -23.81 6.92 15.41
C LEU A 335 -24.06 5.58 14.69
N CYS A 336 -23.86 4.46 15.40
CA CYS A 336 -23.78 3.13 14.78
C CYS A 336 -25.00 2.23 15.01
N ALA A 337 -25.97 2.61 15.86
CA ALA A 337 -27.09 1.76 16.27
C ALA A 337 -28.42 2.51 16.31
N GLU A 338 -29.54 1.80 16.13
CA GLU A 338 -30.87 2.40 16.33
C GLU A 338 -31.15 2.67 17.82
N GLU A 339 -32.07 3.59 18.12
CA GLU A 339 -32.35 4.08 19.48
C GLU A 339 -32.64 2.94 20.48
N HIS A 340 -33.31 1.88 20.03
CA HIS A 340 -33.63 0.70 20.85
C HIS A 340 -32.43 -0.24 21.07
N GLU A 341 -31.45 -0.25 20.17
CA GLU A 341 -30.24 -1.09 20.25
C GLU A 341 -29.10 -0.45 21.04
N ARG A 342 -29.12 0.89 21.21
CA ARG A 342 -28.03 1.66 21.83
C ARG A 342 -27.49 1.09 23.13
N LYS A 343 -28.35 0.51 23.99
CA LYS A 343 -27.93 -0.12 25.24
C LYS A 343 -27.10 -1.39 25.01
N ALA A 344 -27.44 -2.19 23.99
CA ALA A 344 -26.67 -3.38 23.62
C ALA A 344 -25.31 -3.00 23.04
N THR A 345 -25.24 -2.01 22.13
CA THR A 345 -23.97 -1.52 21.57
C THR A 345 -23.03 -0.95 22.64
N ARG A 346 -23.56 -0.23 23.63
CA ARG A 346 -22.80 0.22 24.82
C ARG A 346 -22.20 -0.97 25.58
N ALA A 347 -23.04 -1.96 25.95
CA ALA A 347 -22.60 -3.15 26.68
C ALA A 347 -21.58 -4.01 25.91
N ARG A 348 -21.72 -4.14 24.57
CA ARG A 348 -20.74 -4.83 23.72
C ARG A 348 -19.40 -4.12 23.71
N LEU A 349 -19.36 -2.79 23.61
CA LEU A 349 -18.10 -2.04 23.72
C LEU A 349 -17.43 -2.22 25.10
N GLU A 350 -18.23 -2.22 26.17
CA GLU A 350 -17.75 -2.46 27.53
C GLU A 350 -17.15 -3.88 27.70
N ALA A 351 -17.81 -4.89 27.13
CA ALA A 351 -17.29 -6.26 27.04
C ALA A 351 -16.01 -6.35 26.21
N ALA A 352 -15.90 -5.59 25.11
CA ALA A 352 -14.71 -5.57 24.26
C ALA A 352 -13.48 -5.00 24.99
N PHE A 353 -13.66 -3.92 25.77
CA PHE A 353 -12.61 -3.43 26.67
C PHE A 353 -12.31 -4.39 27.83
N ALA A 354 -13.26 -5.22 28.27
CA ALA A 354 -13.00 -6.27 29.26
C ALA A 354 -12.14 -7.40 28.67
N LEU A 355 -12.48 -7.85 27.46
CA LEU A 355 -11.72 -8.83 26.68
C LEU A 355 -10.30 -8.35 26.38
N GLU A 356 -10.12 -7.09 25.98
CA GLU A 356 -8.79 -6.49 25.78
C GLU A 356 -7.95 -6.56 27.07
N ARG A 357 -8.51 -6.14 28.21
CA ARG A 357 -7.81 -6.21 29.52
C ARG A 357 -7.46 -7.64 29.91
N ALA A 358 -8.33 -8.63 29.62
CA ALA A 358 -8.06 -10.04 29.87
C ALA A 358 -6.91 -10.57 29.00
N LEU A 359 -6.90 -10.25 27.71
CA LEU A 359 -5.82 -10.58 26.78
C LEU A 359 -4.49 -9.93 27.21
N MET A 360 -4.49 -8.65 27.61
CA MET A 360 -3.31 -7.97 28.14
C MET A 360 -2.82 -8.54 29.48
N ALA A 361 -3.72 -9.10 30.30
CA ALA A 361 -3.37 -9.85 31.50
C ALA A 361 -2.87 -11.29 31.21
N GLY A 362 -2.90 -11.72 29.95
CA GLY A 362 -2.46 -13.05 29.50
C GLY A 362 -3.47 -14.17 29.73
N SER A 363 -4.71 -13.89 30.13
CA SER A 363 -5.70 -14.91 30.53
C SER A 363 -6.51 -15.49 29.37
N GLY A 364 -5.96 -15.50 28.13
CA GLY A 364 -6.69 -15.84 26.91
C GLY A 364 -5.84 -16.41 25.76
N LEU A 365 -4.76 -17.12 26.07
CA LEU A 365 -3.89 -17.76 25.07
C LEU A 365 -4.05 -19.29 24.95
N ASP A 366 -4.48 -19.96 26.02
CA ASP A 366 -4.63 -21.44 26.08
C ASP A 366 -6.10 -21.89 26.20
N ALA A 367 -7.06 -20.96 26.15
CA ALA A 367 -8.48 -21.26 26.23
C ALA A 367 -9.13 -21.18 24.85
N GLU A 368 -9.78 -22.27 24.41
CA GLU A 368 -11.08 -22.11 23.77
C GLU A 368 -11.91 -21.28 24.76
N ILE A 369 -12.27 -20.04 24.39
CA ILE A 369 -12.95 -19.13 25.31
C ILE A 369 -14.26 -19.83 25.71
N ASP A 370 -14.43 -19.99 27.03
CA ASP A 370 -15.62 -20.61 27.61
C ASP A 370 -16.78 -19.65 27.36
N ASP A 371 -17.46 -19.82 26.21
CA ASP A 371 -18.61 -19.04 25.73
C ASP A 371 -19.80 -19.28 26.68
N GLY A 372 -19.70 -18.72 27.89
CA GLY A 372 -20.66 -18.87 28.97
C GLY A 372 -22.05 -18.42 28.52
N GLU A 373 -23.08 -19.17 28.91
CA GLU A 373 -24.44 -19.08 28.36
C GLU A 373 -25.02 -17.65 28.41
N GLY A 374 -24.81 -16.86 27.35
CA GLY A 374 -25.26 -15.48 27.21
C GLY A 374 -24.19 -14.45 26.79
N GLU A 375 -22.89 -14.78 26.84
CA GLU A 375 -21.83 -13.88 26.36
C GLU A 375 -21.68 -13.93 24.83
N VAL A 376 -21.16 -12.85 24.23
CA VAL A 376 -20.93 -12.74 22.78
C VAL A 376 -19.53 -13.27 22.46
N PRO A 377 -19.37 -14.30 21.60
CA PRO A 377 -18.07 -14.88 21.29
C PRO A 377 -17.07 -13.84 20.77
N ALA A 378 -15.83 -13.91 21.26
CA ALA A 378 -14.79 -12.92 20.98
C ALA A 378 -14.60 -12.58 19.47
N PRO A 379 -14.62 -13.53 18.51
CA PRO A 379 -14.52 -13.20 17.08
C PRO A 379 -15.71 -12.38 16.56
N ALA A 380 -16.93 -12.66 17.04
CA ALA A 380 -18.12 -11.90 16.66
C ALA A 380 -18.07 -10.47 17.20
N LEU A 381 -17.57 -10.30 18.43
CA LEU A 381 -17.38 -9.00 19.05
C LEU A 381 -16.32 -8.14 18.35
N VAL A 382 -15.21 -8.76 17.91
CA VAL A 382 -14.19 -8.09 17.08
C VAL A 382 -14.76 -7.70 15.71
N ALA A 383 -15.54 -8.58 15.07
CA ALA A 383 -16.16 -8.30 13.78
C ALA A 383 -17.17 -7.13 13.86
N GLU A 384 -17.92 -6.99 14.96
CA GLU A 384 -18.82 -5.86 15.17
C GLU A 384 -18.05 -4.53 15.32
N LEU A 385 -16.96 -4.51 16.09
CA LEU A 385 -16.10 -3.32 16.22
C LEU A 385 -15.37 -2.97 14.92
N GLU A 386 -14.90 -3.98 14.15
CA GLU A 386 -14.36 -3.77 12.81
C GLU A 386 -15.42 -3.13 11.90
N GLY A 387 -16.66 -3.64 11.93
CA GLY A 387 -17.80 -3.12 11.19
C GLY A 387 -18.13 -1.67 11.53
N HIS A 388 -18.15 -1.32 12.81
CA HIS A 388 -18.35 0.06 13.27
C HIS A 388 -17.22 1.00 12.83
N ALA A 389 -15.95 0.60 13.03
CA ALA A 389 -14.79 1.40 12.62
C ALA A 389 -14.77 1.63 11.10
N ARG A 390 -14.99 0.56 10.33
CA ARG A 390 -15.14 0.56 8.87
C ARG A 390 -16.24 1.51 8.40
N ALA A 391 -17.44 1.43 8.97
CA ALA A 391 -18.57 2.27 8.60
C ALA A 391 -18.29 3.75 8.85
N LEU A 392 -17.82 4.12 10.05
CA LEU A 392 -17.47 5.49 10.40
C LEU A 392 -16.36 6.06 9.50
N LEU A 393 -15.31 5.27 9.23
CA LEU A 393 -14.22 5.68 8.33
C LEU A 393 -14.68 5.84 6.89
N ARG A 394 -15.50 4.92 6.38
CA ARG A 394 -16.11 4.99 5.04
C ARG A 394 -17.00 6.22 4.90
N ASP A 395 -17.90 6.46 5.86
CA ASP A 395 -18.84 7.59 5.82
C ASP A 395 -18.13 8.96 5.97
N ILE A 396 -16.98 9.03 6.65
CA ILE A 396 -16.10 10.21 6.60
C ILE A 396 -15.43 10.37 5.22
N VAL A 397 -14.88 9.30 4.64
CA VAL A 397 -14.19 9.35 3.33
C VAL A 397 -15.17 9.73 2.20
N CYS A 398 -16.41 9.26 2.27
CA CYS A 398 -17.49 9.66 1.36
C CYS A 398 -18.08 11.05 1.64
N GLY A 399 -17.67 11.71 2.73
CA GLY A 399 -18.15 13.04 3.12
C GLY A 399 -19.60 13.07 3.61
N TYR A 400 -20.17 11.92 3.98
CA TYR A 400 -21.49 11.83 4.62
C TYR A 400 -21.43 12.26 6.09
N LEU A 401 -20.30 12.00 6.76
CA LEU A 401 -20.03 12.42 8.14
C LEU A 401 -18.89 13.45 8.22
N SER A 402 -18.96 14.28 9.27
CA SER A 402 -17.87 15.20 9.62
C SER A 402 -16.66 14.43 10.17
N PRO A 403 -15.41 14.84 9.85
CA PRO A 403 -14.21 14.36 10.54
C PRO A 403 -14.18 14.66 12.06
N ASP A 404 -15.09 15.51 12.56
CA ASP A 404 -15.35 15.73 13.98
C ASP A 404 -16.60 14.94 14.43
N LEU A 405 -16.46 13.61 14.51
CA LEU A 405 -17.55 12.72 14.91
C LEU A 405 -18.01 12.93 16.36
N ARG A 406 -17.17 13.49 17.22
CA ARG A 406 -17.55 13.88 18.59
C ARG A 406 -18.70 14.88 18.55
N SER A 407 -18.56 15.96 17.79
CA SER A 407 -19.61 16.98 17.65
C SER A 407 -20.89 16.39 17.04
N VAL A 408 -20.76 15.51 16.03
CA VAL A 408 -21.92 14.84 15.41
C VAL A 408 -22.65 13.92 16.39
N ALA A 409 -21.92 13.14 17.19
CA ALA A 409 -22.50 12.24 18.18
C ALA A 409 -23.13 13.00 19.36
N ASP A 410 -22.46 14.04 19.85
CA ASP A 410 -22.99 14.90 20.92
C ASP A 410 -24.26 15.64 20.43
N ASP A 411 -24.32 16.12 19.18
CA ASP A 411 -25.53 16.68 18.55
C ASP A 411 -26.67 15.66 18.43
N VAL A 412 -26.38 14.41 18.04
CA VAL A 412 -27.40 13.34 17.96
C VAL A 412 -27.96 12.99 19.34
N LEU A 413 -27.09 12.89 20.35
CA LEU A 413 -27.49 12.63 21.74
C LEU A 413 -28.33 13.78 22.33
N LEU A 414 -28.05 15.04 21.96
CA LEU A 414 -28.87 16.19 22.35
C LEU A 414 -30.23 16.24 21.62
N ALA A 415 -30.34 15.64 20.44
CA ALA A 415 -31.59 15.56 19.67
C ALA A 415 -32.50 14.41 20.13
N SER A 416 -31.95 13.21 20.34
CA SER A 416 -32.67 12.08 20.93
C SER A 416 -32.87 12.30 22.43
N SER A 417 -34.06 12.73 22.84
CA SER A 417 -34.36 13.12 24.22
C SER A 417 -34.55 11.92 25.16
N GLU A 418 -33.57 11.00 25.21
CA GLU A 418 -33.41 10.01 26.28
C GLU A 418 -33.31 10.77 27.63
N PRO A 419 -34.18 10.52 28.62
CA PRO A 419 -33.96 11.05 29.96
C PRO A 419 -32.71 10.37 30.54
N LEU A 420 -31.63 11.13 30.71
CA LEU A 420 -30.42 10.66 31.40
C LEU A 420 -30.80 10.27 32.82
N ASP A 421 -30.87 8.97 33.08
CA ASP A 421 -31.15 8.42 34.41
C ASP A 421 -29.90 8.52 35.28
N ILE A 422 -29.64 9.75 35.75
CA ILE A 422 -28.51 10.07 36.62
C ILE A 422 -28.83 9.53 38.01
N THR A 423 -28.55 8.24 38.20
CA THR A 423 -28.51 7.60 39.51
C THR A 423 -27.33 8.16 40.32
N ALA A 424 -27.53 9.36 40.86
CA ALA A 424 -26.63 9.94 41.84
C ALA A 424 -26.64 9.06 43.10
N GLN A 425 -25.61 8.22 43.25
CA GLN A 425 -25.37 7.51 44.50
C GLN A 425 -25.09 8.53 45.61
N ASP A 426 -26.06 8.76 46.50
CA ASP A 426 -25.84 9.55 47.71
C ASP A 426 -25.02 8.69 48.68
N LEU A 427 -23.75 9.05 48.86
CA LEU A 427 -22.78 8.32 49.69
C LEU A 427 -23.01 8.59 51.18
N ARG A 428 -24.25 8.39 51.66
CA ARG A 428 -24.77 8.87 52.96
C ARG A 428 -25.86 8.02 53.61
N GLU A 429 -25.86 6.71 53.39
CA GLU A 429 -26.47 5.80 54.36
C GLU A 429 -25.34 4.98 54.99
N GLU A 430 -25.22 5.08 56.32
CA GLU A 430 -24.14 4.51 57.14
C GLU A 430 -24.50 3.09 57.60
N ASP A 431 -23.49 2.37 58.12
CA ASP A 431 -23.59 0.94 58.47
C ASP A 431 -24.70 0.61 59.50
N GLU A 432 -25.69 -0.20 59.10
CA GLU A 432 -26.49 -1.04 60.02
C GLU A 432 -26.53 -2.49 59.51
N GLU A 433 -25.63 -3.33 60.05
CA GLU A 433 -25.64 -4.80 59.85
C GLU A 433 -26.68 -5.49 60.77
N ASP A 434 -27.19 -6.66 60.32
CA ASP A 434 -27.93 -7.68 61.09
C ASP A 434 -29.33 -7.29 61.67
N GLN A 435 -30.38 -8.13 61.63
CA GLN A 435 -30.48 -9.59 61.43
C GLN A 435 -31.94 -10.03 61.09
N ASP A 436 -32.11 -11.32 60.75
CA ASP A 436 -33.34 -12.14 60.84
C ASP A 436 -34.62 -11.82 59.98
N GLY A 437 -34.73 -12.48 58.82
CA GLY A 437 -35.54 -13.73 58.72
C GLY A 437 -36.95 -13.75 58.07
N ASP A 438 -37.41 -14.99 57.84
CA ASP A 438 -38.77 -15.48 57.49
C ASP A 438 -39.30 -15.32 56.04
N ASP A 439 -39.01 -16.34 55.24
CA ASP A 439 -39.92 -17.15 54.40
C ASP A 439 -41.12 -16.46 53.67
N GLY A 440 -41.11 -16.52 52.34
CA GLY A 440 -42.25 -16.12 51.49
C GLY A 440 -42.23 -16.75 50.08
N GLU A 441 -42.98 -17.84 49.90
CA GLU A 441 -43.18 -18.52 48.61
C GLU A 441 -43.87 -17.60 47.57
N HIS A 442 -43.48 -17.65 46.30
CA HIS A 442 -44.37 -17.35 45.16
C HIS A 442 -44.01 -18.15 43.91
N GLU A 443 -45.00 -18.29 43.03
CA GLU A 443 -45.13 -19.38 42.06
C GLU A 443 -44.31 -19.20 40.77
N VAL A 444 -44.01 -20.33 40.10
CA VAL A 444 -43.42 -20.36 38.75
C VAL A 444 -44.55 -20.37 37.72
N GLU A 445 -44.51 -19.45 36.75
CA GLU A 445 -45.38 -19.49 35.56
C GLU A 445 -44.52 -19.70 34.30
N GLU A 446 -44.76 -20.81 33.59
CA GLU A 446 -43.99 -21.20 32.40
C GLU A 446 -44.43 -20.38 31.17
N GLY A 447 -43.60 -19.40 30.76
CA GLY A 447 -43.80 -18.61 29.54
C GLY A 447 -43.05 -19.21 28.35
N ASP A 448 -43.77 -19.88 27.44
CA ASP A 448 -43.23 -20.51 26.23
C ASP A 448 -42.64 -19.46 25.27
N HIS A 449 -41.31 -19.49 25.06
CA HIS A 449 -40.60 -18.61 24.13
C HIS A 449 -39.69 -19.41 23.20
N VAL A 450 -39.94 -19.26 21.90
CA VAL A 450 -39.20 -19.93 20.83
C VAL A 450 -37.84 -19.25 20.64
N PRO A 451 -36.71 -19.98 20.54
CA PRO A 451 -35.44 -19.38 20.20
C PRO A 451 -35.45 -18.92 18.74
N ASP A 452 -35.43 -17.60 18.51
CA ASP A 452 -35.13 -17.04 17.19
C ASP A 452 -33.70 -17.41 16.77
N GLY A 453 -33.53 -17.70 15.48
CA GLY A 453 -32.25 -18.10 14.90
C GLY A 453 -31.23 -16.95 14.85
N PRO A 454 -29.95 -17.25 14.54
CA PRO A 454 -28.92 -16.22 14.41
C PRO A 454 -29.35 -15.15 13.40
N GLY A 455 -29.44 -13.90 13.87
CA GLY A 455 -29.96 -12.78 13.10
C GLY A 455 -29.17 -12.57 11.80
N THR A 456 -29.90 -12.43 10.69
CA THR A 456 -29.30 -12.06 9.40
C THR A 456 -28.57 -10.73 9.53
N ALA A 457 -27.29 -10.71 9.16
CA ALA A 457 -26.49 -9.48 9.08
C ALA A 457 -27.25 -8.40 8.29
N ALA A 458 -27.34 -7.20 8.85
CA ALA A 458 -28.09 -6.09 8.28
C ALA A 458 -27.48 -5.63 6.94
N ASP A 459 -28.31 -5.01 6.08
CA ASP A 459 -27.86 -4.31 4.87
C ASP A 459 -26.73 -3.32 5.23
N PRO A 460 -25.54 -3.37 4.59
CA PRO A 460 -24.40 -2.52 4.95
C PRO A 460 -24.62 -1.00 4.73
N ARG A 461 -25.81 -0.57 4.34
CA ARG A 461 -26.28 0.81 4.46
C ARG A 461 -26.50 1.18 5.92
N SER A 462 -25.49 1.80 6.54
CA SER A 462 -25.45 2.21 7.95
C SER A 462 -26.72 2.95 8.42
N ALA A 463 -27.08 2.80 9.69
CA ALA A 463 -28.16 3.60 10.31
C ALA A 463 -27.89 5.11 10.19
N ALA A 464 -26.61 5.52 10.13
CA ALA A 464 -26.19 6.89 9.83
C ALA A 464 -26.71 7.40 8.46
N TRP A 465 -26.79 6.56 7.42
CA TRP A 465 -27.42 6.91 6.14
C TRP A 465 -28.93 7.18 6.29
N ALA A 466 -29.64 6.36 7.08
CA ALA A 466 -31.06 6.57 7.36
C ALA A 466 -31.29 7.87 8.16
N ILE A 467 -30.47 8.15 9.17
CA ILE A 467 -30.50 9.39 9.96
C ILE A 467 -30.18 10.61 9.08
N ALA A 468 -29.18 10.52 8.21
CA ALA A 468 -28.84 11.59 7.26
C ALA A 468 -29.96 11.88 6.25
N MET A 469 -30.71 10.85 5.84
CA MET A 469 -31.89 11.00 4.96
C MET A 469 -33.14 11.53 5.70
N ALA A 470 -33.28 11.23 7.00
CA ALA A 470 -34.34 11.80 7.84
C ALA A 470 -34.13 13.30 8.11
N ALA A 471 -32.87 13.76 8.13
CA ALA A 471 -32.50 15.17 8.16
C ALA A 471 -32.78 15.84 6.79
N GLY A 472 -34.03 16.27 6.60
CA GLY A 472 -34.55 16.84 5.35
C GLY A 472 -33.68 17.91 4.66
N PRO A 473 -33.87 18.11 3.34
CA PRO A 473 -32.82 18.52 2.40
C PRO A 473 -32.13 19.84 2.76
N ARG A 474 -30.96 19.73 3.39
CA ARG A 474 -30.01 20.83 3.59
C ARG A 474 -29.53 21.30 2.21
N THR A 475 -29.70 22.60 1.92
CA THR A 475 -29.52 23.16 0.59
C THR A 475 -28.13 22.90 0.02
N ARG A 476 -28.06 22.31 -1.19
CA ARG A 476 -26.83 22.13 -1.99
C ARG A 476 -26.01 23.43 -1.99
N ARG A 477 -24.92 23.44 -1.22
CA ARG A 477 -23.95 24.54 -1.19
C ARG A 477 -23.04 24.36 -2.40
N GLU A 478 -23.15 25.23 -3.39
CA GLU A 478 -22.29 25.17 -4.57
C GLU A 478 -20.80 25.27 -4.16
N PRO A 479 -19.90 24.53 -4.82
CA PRO A 479 -18.46 24.66 -4.55
C PRO A 479 -18.02 26.09 -4.86
N ALA A 480 -17.28 26.69 -3.94
CA ALA A 480 -16.84 28.08 -4.08
C ALA A 480 -16.00 28.25 -5.36
N ARG A 481 -16.42 29.15 -6.25
CA ARG A 481 -15.64 29.49 -7.44
C ARG A 481 -14.32 30.09 -6.99
N ARG A 482 -13.21 29.47 -7.40
CA ARG A 482 -11.86 30.03 -7.29
C ARG A 482 -11.87 31.40 -7.96
N PHE A 483 -11.74 32.47 -7.19
CA PHE A 483 -11.51 33.81 -7.73
C PHE A 483 -10.09 33.85 -8.30
N GLU A 484 -9.98 34.21 -9.56
CA GLU A 484 -8.70 34.52 -10.20
C GLU A 484 -8.37 35.98 -9.90
N GLU A 485 -7.34 36.19 -9.08
CA GLU A 485 -6.94 37.52 -8.62
C GLU A 485 -6.21 38.27 -9.75
N SER A 486 -7.01 38.87 -10.62
CA SER A 486 -6.53 39.63 -11.77
C SER A 486 -5.97 40.98 -11.31
N SER A 487 -4.66 41.15 -11.46
CA SER A 487 -3.94 42.37 -11.10
C SER A 487 -4.19 43.49 -12.12
N GLU A 488 -5.08 44.45 -11.79
CA GLU A 488 -5.17 45.73 -12.49
C GLU A 488 -4.81 46.87 -11.54
N SER A 489 -3.86 47.70 -11.97
CA SER A 489 -3.37 48.86 -11.22
C SER A 489 -3.79 50.16 -11.92
N GLU A 490 -4.58 51.00 -11.25
CA GLU A 490 -4.66 52.42 -11.61
C GLU A 490 -4.92 53.29 -10.37
N THR A 491 -4.51 54.56 -10.45
CA THR A 491 -4.43 55.50 -9.33
C THR A 491 -5.46 56.63 -9.43
N VAL A 492 -5.75 57.33 -8.32
CA VAL A 492 -5.85 58.81 -8.25
C VAL A 492 -6.12 59.31 -6.81
N ASP A 493 -5.62 60.51 -6.51
CA ASP A 493 -5.65 61.27 -5.25
C ASP A 493 -7.02 61.54 -4.58
N GLY A 494 -6.99 61.87 -3.27
CA GLY A 494 -8.11 62.44 -2.52
C GLY A 494 -7.88 62.72 -1.02
N ALA A 495 -7.11 63.76 -0.67
CA ALA A 495 -6.69 64.06 0.72
C ALA A 495 -7.75 64.66 1.66
N ALA A 496 -7.63 64.44 2.99
CA ALA A 496 -7.41 65.49 4.02
C ALA A 496 -7.51 65.04 5.51
N ASP A 497 -6.46 65.36 6.29
CA ASP A 497 -6.34 65.74 7.71
C ASP A 497 -7.23 65.17 8.85
N GLN A 498 -6.59 64.44 9.79
CA GLN A 498 -6.53 64.62 11.28
C GLN A 498 -6.16 63.29 11.98
N ASP A 499 -5.40 63.19 13.08
CA ASP A 499 -4.40 64.03 13.77
C ASP A 499 -3.68 63.12 14.83
N LEU A 500 -2.70 63.65 15.59
CA LEU A 500 -2.13 63.10 16.86
C LEU A 500 -1.07 61.97 16.81
N THR A 501 0.14 62.35 16.37
CA THR A 501 1.41 62.30 17.15
C THR A 501 1.85 61.10 18.03
N MET A 502 3.11 60.69 17.82
CA MET A 502 4.14 60.27 18.82
C MET A 502 4.08 58.88 19.47
N GLU A 503 4.94 57.96 19.02
CA GLU A 503 6.24 57.67 19.67
C GLU A 503 7.24 57.08 18.64
N GLY A 504 8.55 57.05 18.95
CA GLY A 504 9.63 56.85 17.97
C GLY A 504 10.49 55.59 18.17
N PRO A 505 11.25 55.15 17.14
CA PRO A 505 12.04 53.92 17.16
C PRO A 505 13.43 54.08 17.81
N ILE A 506 14.04 52.95 18.18
CA ILE A 506 15.46 52.84 18.61
C ILE A 506 16.24 52.07 17.51
N PRO A 507 17.49 52.43 17.17
CA PRO A 507 18.23 51.85 16.04
C PRO A 507 18.96 50.54 16.35
N THR A 508 19.43 49.88 15.30
CA THR A 508 20.45 48.82 15.31
C THR A 508 21.85 49.42 15.22
N ASP A 509 22.80 48.93 16.02
CA ASP A 509 24.25 49.20 15.88
C ASP A 509 25.03 47.88 15.81
N ASP A 510 25.85 47.72 14.77
CA ASP A 510 26.94 46.74 14.69
C ASP A 510 28.24 47.35 15.28
N PRO A 511 29.10 46.55 15.93
CA PRO A 511 30.50 46.91 16.10
C PRO A 511 31.49 45.81 15.62
N ASP A 512 32.54 46.27 14.95
CA ASP A 512 33.71 45.53 14.44
C ASP A 512 34.99 46.38 14.76
N PRO A 513 36.23 45.90 14.60
CA PRO A 513 36.94 44.95 15.46
C PRO A 513 38.19 45.57 16.18
N GLU A 514 39.08 44.70 16.69
CA GLU A 514 40.43 44.97 17.26
C GLU A 514 40.46 45.68 18.64
N THR A 515 41.19 45.18 19.66
CA THR A 515 42.67 45.11 19.69
C THR A 515 43.24 44.01 20.64
N GLU A 516 44.57 43.91 20.69
CA GLU A 516 45.39 42.75 21.13
C GLU A 516 45.77 42.69 22.64
N ALA A 517 46.63 41.70 22.97
CA ALA A 517 47.55 41.59 24.14
C ALA A 517 46.97 41.03 25.48
N GLU A 518 47.36 39.82 25.92
CA GLU A 518 48.51 39.49 26.83
C GLU A 518 48.15 39.61 28.35
N GLU A 519 48.66 38.81 29.30
CA GLU A 519 49.75 37.81 29.29
C GLU A 519 49.62 36.74 30.43
N GLN A 520 49.96 35.47 30.11
CA GLN A 520 50.76 34.50 30.91
C GLN A 520 50.36 33.80 32.26
N GLN A 521 50.93 32.58 32.37
CA GLN A 521 51.29 31.72 33.54
C GLN A 521 50.16 30.91 34.26
N GLN A 522 50.11 29.56 34.21
CA GLN A 522 51.06 28.45 34.59
C GLN A 522 51.01 28.10 36.10
N LEU A 523 50.99 26.85 36.60
CA LEU A 523 50.87 25.44 36.12
C LEU A 523 50.07 24.67 37.23
N ASP A 524 49.90 23.34 37.40
CA ASP A 524 50.34 22.04 36.82
C ASP A 524 49.33 20.96 37.35
N THR A 525 49.16 19.68 36.93
CA THR A 525 49.78 18.70 36.01
C THR A 525 48.65 17.80 35.43
N GLY A 526 48.93 16.89 34.47
CA GLY A 526 48.08 15.70 34.22
C GLY A 526 48.04 15.18 32.78
N VAL A 527 49.01 14.34 32.37
CA VAL A 527 49.18 13.88 30.97
C VAL A 527 49.18 12.35 30.87
N THR A 528 48.41 11.80 29.92
CA THR A 528 48.83 10.73 28.97
C THR A 528 47.86 10.66 27.76
N PRO A 529 48.27 10.17 26.56
CA PRO A 529 47.68 10.63 25.30
C PRO A 529 47.00 9.55 24.42
N SER A 530 46.63 9.97 23.21
CA SER A 530 45.97 9.25 22.11
C SER A 530 46.84 8.19 21.40
N THR A 531 46.22 7.45 20.48
CA THR A 531 46.89 6.60 19.48
C THR A 531 46.11 6.66 18.17
N ASP A 532 46.76 7.06 17.09
CA ASP A 532 46.23 7.05 15.73
C ASP A 532 46.44 5.70 15.04
N TRP A 533 45.72 5.43 13.95
CA TRP A 533 45.85 4.22 13.15
C TRP A 533 46.66 4.50 11.87
N GLU A 534 47.89 3.99 11.79
CA GLU A 534 48.62 3.83 10.53
C GLU A 534 48.55 2.36 10.06
N PHE A 535 48.48 2.16 8.74
CA PHE A 535 48.58 0.86 8.09
C PHE A 535 50.06 0.47 7.94
N ASP A 536 50.36 -0.84 8.00
CA ASP A 536 51.69 -1.38 7.69
C ASP A 536 51.55 -2.61 6.77
N ASP A 537 52.40 -2.70 5.75
CA ASP A 537 52.31 -3.67 4.64
C ASP A 537 53.37 -4.78 4.79
N ASP A 538 52.98 -5.95 5.31
CA ASP A 538 53.81 -7.17 5.25
C ASP A 538 53.03 -8.37 4.64
N PRO A 539 53.38 -8.82 3.40
CA PRO A 539 52.64 -9.86 2.68
C PRO A 539 52.90 -11.30 3.17
N ALA A 540 53.45 -11.50 4.37
CA ALA A 540 53.88 -12.81 4.86
C ALA A 540 52.81 -13.67 5.59
N SER A 541 51.60 -13.14 5.86
CA SER A 541 50.71 -13.69 6.91
C SER A 541 49.32 -14.19 6.46
N TYR A 542 49.18 -14.76 5.26
CA TYR A 542 48.00 -15.55 4.88
C TYR A 542 48.38 -16.90 4.25
N SER A 543 48.23 -17.96 5.04
CA SER A 543 48.26 -19.36 4.57
C SER A 543 47.12 -20.12 5.23
N ALA A 544 46.21 -20.66 4.43
CA ALA A 544 45.02 -21.36 4.92
C ALA A 544 45.36 -22.76 5.46
N PRO A 545 44.58 -23.28 6.43
CA PRO A 545 44.58 -24.70 6.77
C PRO A 545 43.91 -25.54 5.67
N ILE A 546 44.18 -26.85 5.72
CA ILE A 546 43.74 -27.90 4.77
C ILE A 546 42.32 -28.36 5.08
#